data_AF-A0A2D5E4S4-F1
#
_entry.id   AF-A0A2D5E4S4-F1
#
_cell.length_a   1.000
_cell.length_b   1.000
_cell.length_c   1.000
_cell.angle_alpha   90.00
_cell.angle_beta   90.00
_cell.angle_gamma   90.00
#
_symmetry.space_group_name_H-M   'P 1'
#
loop_
_entity.id
_entity.type
_entity.pdbx_description
1 polymer ?
#
loop_
_entity_poly.entity_id
_entity_poly.type
_entity_poly.pdbx_seq_one_letter_code
_entity_poly.pdbx_strand_id
1 'polypeptide(L)' 'SIASKHHHHFHCTACDRFFDLEGCPGGLKKLLPRGFKLQNHELTLSGLCASCS' A
#
# COMPACT_ATOMS: atom_id res chain seq x y z
N SER A 1 -17.56 -13.56 1.07
CA SER A 1 -16.63 -13.91 -0.03
C SER A 1 -15.23 -13.46 0.35
N ILE A 2 -14.20 -14.19 -0.07
CA ILE A 2 -12.77 -14.02 0.26
C ILE A 2 -12.18 -12.72 -0.37
N ALA A 3 -13.04 -11.74 -0.67
CA ALA A 3 -12.63 -10.44 -1.16
C ALA A 3 -12.29 -9.54 0.04
N SER A 4 -10.98 -9.39 0.26
CA SER A 4 -10.38 -8.10 0.54
C SER A 4 -10.66 -7.49 1.92
N LYS A 5 -10.04 -8.05 2.97
CA LYS A 5 -9.51 -7.12 4.00
C LYS A 5 -8.56 -6.20 3.25
N HIS A 6 -8.76 -4.88 3.33
CA HIS A 6 -7.93 -3.89 2.65
C HIS A 6 -6.49 -4.00 3.16
N HIS A 7 -5.64 -4.69 2.41
CA HIS A 7 -4.21 -4.86 2.71
C HIS A 7 -3.40 -4.26 1.58
N HIS A 8 -2.21 -3.78 1.93
CA HIS A 8 -1.21 -3.33 0.97
C HIS A 8 0.00 -4.25 1.05
N HIS A 9 0.82 -4.24 0.01
CA HIS A 9 2.06 -4.98 0.03
C HIS A 9 3.24 -4.01 0.26
N PHE A 10 4.22 -4.47 1.03
CA PHE A 10 5.55 -3.89 1.08
C PHE A 10 6.53 -4.80 0.35
N HIS A 11 7.31 -4.27 -0.58
CA HIS A 11 8.35 -4.97 -1.32
C HIS A 11 9.73 -4.59 -0.80
N CYS A 12 10.47 -5.56 -0.28
CA CYS A 12 11.89 -5.36 0.02
C CYS A 12 12.70 -5.48 -1.27
N THR A 13 13.34 -4.39 -1.67
CA THR A 13 14.13 -4.33 -2.91
C THR A 13 15.47 -5.06 -2.82
N ALA A 14 15.94 -5.40 -1.62
CA ALA A 14 17.21 -6.10 -1.43
C ALA A 14 17.07 -7.63 -1.46
N CYS A 15 15.98 -8.18 -0.93
CA CYS A 15 15.74 -9.63 -0.88
C CYS A 15 14.54 -10.10 -1.69
N ASP A 16 13.88 -9.19 -2.40
CA ASP A 16 12.74 -9.42 -3.29
C ASP A 16 11.50 -10.03 -2.60
N ARG A 17 11.39 -9.85 -1.29
CA ARG A 17 10.27 -10.38 -0.50
C ARG A 17 9.14 -9.37 -0.38
N PHE A 18 7.91 -9.87 -0.46
CA PHE A 18 6.70 -9.10 -0.19
C PHE A 18 6.17 -9.38 1.21
N PHE A 19 5.63 -8.35 1.86
CA PHE A 19 5.06 -8.40 3.20
C PHE A 19 3.66 -7.77 3.18
N ASP A 20 2.72 -8.39 3.86
CA ASP A 20 1.38 -7.84 4.04
C ASP A 20 1.40 -6.72 5.07
N LEU A 21 0.83 -5.58 4.69
CA LEU A 21 0.59 -4.45 5.58
C LEU A 21 -0.90 -4.39 5.90
N GLU A 22 -1.21 -4.29 7.19
CA GLU A 22 -2.58 -4.09 7.64
C GLU A 22 -3.05 -2.67 7.33
N GLY A 23 -3.99 -2.55 6.40
CA GLY A 23 -4.68 -1.30 6.11
C GLY A 23 -3.85 -0.21 5.44
N CYS A 24 -4.54 0.74 4.82
CA CYS A 24 -3.92 1.99 4.37
C CYS A 24 -3.86 2.98 5.54
N PRO A 25 -2.73 3.67 5.78
CA PRO A 25 -2.76 4.91 6.53
C PRO A 25 -3.67 5.86 5.74
N GLY A 26 -4.89 6.11 6.23
CA GLY A 26 -5.90 6.83 5.46
C GLY A 26 -5.43 8.22 5.00
N GLY A 27 -6.16 8.83 4.07
CA GLY A 27 -5.88 10.21 3.63
C GLY A 27 -5.48 10.38 2.17
N LEU A 28 -5.41 9.31 1.37
CA LEU A 28 -5.18 9.40 -0.08
C LEU A 28 -6.16 10.34 -0.80
N LYS A 29 -7.40 10.43 -0.32
CA LYS A 29 -8.40 11.38 -0.84
C LYS A 29 -7.96 12.84 -0.76
N LYS A 30 -7.06 13.20 0.17
CA LYS A 30 -6.53 14.57 0.33
C LYS A 30 -5.54 14.96 -0.77
N LEU A 31 -5.02 13.97 -1.52
CA LEU A 31 -4.13 14.20 -2.65
C LEU A 31 -4.90 14.54 -3.94
N LEU A 32 -6.23 14.45 -3.91
CA LEU A 32 -7.04 14.65 -5.10
C LEU A 32 -7.29 16.14 -5.37
N PRO A 33 -7.12 16.60 -6.62
CA PRO A 33 -7.56 17.93 -7.01
C PRO A 33 -9.05 18.13 -6.78
N ARG A 34 -9.49 19.39 -6.66
CA ARG A 34 -10.91 19.72 -6.54
C ARG A 34 -11.69 19.15 -7.73
N GLY A 35 -12.84 18.55 -7.45
CA GLY A 35 -13.74 17.96 -8.44
C GLY A 35 -13.47 16.49 -8.78
N PHE A 36 -12.37 15.91 -8.29
CA PHE A 36 -12.05 14.49 -8.54
C PHE A 36 -12.75 13.59 -7.53
N LYS A 37 -13.16 12.40 -7.96
CA LYS A 37 -13.79 11.38 -7.11
C LYS A 37 -12.97 10.09 -7.12
N LEU A 38 -12.43 9.71 -5.97
CA LEU A 38 -11.71 8.44 -5.81
C LEU A 38 -12.69 7.27 -5.88
N GLN A 39 -12.44 6.32 -6.77
CA GLN A 39 -13.24 5.09 -6.85
C GLN A 39 -12.46 3.87 -6.34
N ASN A 40 -11.14 3.82 -6.58
CA ASN A 40 -10.25 2.78 -6.09
C ASN A 40 -8.83 3.33 -5.94
N HIS A 41 -7.98 2.64 -5.18
CA HIS A 41 -6.54 2.86 -5.19
C HIS A 41 -5.78 1.53 -5.12
N GLU A 42 -4.64 1.48 -5.78
CA GLU A 42 -3.66 0.40 -5.69
C GLU A 42 -2.33 1.01 -5.24
N LEU A 43 -1.73 0.43 -4.21
CA LEU A 43 -0.50 0.95 -3.60
C LEU A 43 0.39 -0.21 -3.17
N THR A 44 1.64 -0.16 -3.61
CA THR A 44 2.75 -0.99 -3.12
C THR A 44 3.79 -0.06 -2.51
N LEU A 45 4.25 -0.35 -1.30
CA LEU A 45 5.38 0.34 -0.69
C LEU A 45 6.66 -0.43 -1.01
N SER A 46 7.76 0.25 -1.27
CA SER A 46 9.05 -0.41 -1.53
C SER A 46 10.15 0.17 -0.67
N GLY A 47 11.08 -0.67 -0.21
CA GLY A 47 12.19 -0.24 0.64
C GLY A 47 13.09 -1.40 1.05
N LEU A 48 13.62 -1.34 2.28
CA LEU A 48 14.40 -2.40 2.91
C LEU A 48 13.60 -2.97 4.09
N CYS A 49 13.51 -4.29 4.20
CA CYS A 49 12.96 -4.92 5.40
C CYS A 49 13.97 -4.85 6.55
N ALA A 50 13.51 -5.10 7.78
CA ALA A 50 14.36 -5.05 8.98
C ALA A 50 15.58 -5.98 8.95
N SER A 51 15.56 -7.03 8.11
CA SER A 51 16.71 -7.94 7.93
C SER A 51 17.70 -7.48 6.87
N CYS A 52 17.32 -6.52 6.01
CA CYS A 52 18.16 -6.01 4.92
C CYS A 52 18.64 -4.56 5.16
N SER A 53 18.14 -3.91 6.21
CA SER A 53 18.59 -2.59 6.68
C SER A 53 19.84 -2.69 7.54
#